data_AF-A0A8T7ER22-F1
#
_entry.id   AF-A0A8T7ER22-F1
#
_cell.length_a   1.000
_cell.length_b   1.000
_cell.length_c   1.000
_cell.angle_alpha   90.00
_cell.angle_beta   90.00
_cell.angle_gamma   90.00
#
_symmetry.space_group_name_H-M   'P 1'
#
loop_
_entity.id
_entity.type
_entity.pdbx_description
1 polymer ?
#
loop_
_entity_poly.entity_id
_entity_poly.type
_entity_poly.pdbx_seq_one_letter_code
_entity_poly.pdbx_strand_id
1 'polypeptide(L)'
;MNYGPYVSIVTRLGGDKIRVLYANLKDIRVSVGQVVSTGDVIAKSRGDYVKVVIQAPKDNPYPQFPLKYVAHPRRHLTLPRLRLRPTDNRLRLRREPNTDSEVAGFVNQWDQLETPDHDYRVLKLVGREGKWIRVYNPYATGDIVYAAAWYLKAVSLDDPKQGNTRHPDTRDEPRPLSSAGDAICDAAALSGLGAPAV
;
A
#
# COMPACT_ATOMS: atom_id res chain seq x y z
N MET A 1 22.63 -10.95 0.36
CA MET A 1 21.46 -10.36 -0.32
C MET A 1 21.26 -8.95 0.22
N ASN A 2 21.52 -7.92 -0.59
CA ASN A 2 21.46 -6.53 -0.14
C ASN A 2 20.02 -6.01 -0.25
N TYR A 3 19.33 -5.85 0.88
CA TYR A 3 17.95 -5.36 0.95
C TYR A 3 17.85 -3.83 0.94
N GLY A 4 18.98 -3.12 1.00
CA GLY A 4 19.02 -1.68 1.25
C GLY A 4 18.47 -1.32 2.65
N PRO A 5 18.22 -0.03 2.94
CA PRO A 5 17.61 0.39 4.19
C PRO A 5 16.21 -0.23 4.36
N TYR A 6 15.89 -0.66 5.59
CA TYR A 6 14.64 -1.37 5.89
C TYR A 6 14.06 -1.02 7.26
N VAL A 7 12.77 -1.29 7.42
CA VAL A 7 12.03 -1.25 8.68
C VAL A 7 11.37 -2.61 8.87
N SER A 8 11.55 -3.22 10.04
CA SER A 8 10.83 -4.43 10.43
C SER A 8 9.79 -4.08 11.48
N ILE A 9 8.56 -4.52 11.29
CA ILE A 9 7.45 -4.33 12.22
C ILE A 9 7.02 -5.69 12.76
N VAL A 10 6.82 -5.78 14.06
CA VAL A 10 6.27 -6.96 14.72
C VAL A 10 4.85 -6.64 15.18
N THR A 11 3.87 -7.40 14.68
CA THR A 11 2.44 -7.20 14.99
C THR A 11 1.76 -8.54 15.29
N ARG A 12 0.46 -8.52 15.62
CA ARG A 12 -0.37 -9.71 15.82
C ARG A 12 -1.54 -9.71 14.83
N LEU A 13 -1.78 -10.83 14.16
CA LEU A 13 -2.92 -11.05 13.28
C LEU A 13 -3.66 -12.30 13.73
N GLY A 14 -4.93 -12.17 14.15
CA GLY A 14 -5.73 -13.33 14.58
C GLY A 14 -5.16 -14.11 15.78
N GLY A 15 -4.33 -13.46 16.62
CA GLY A 15 -3.63 -14.08 17.75
C GLY A 15 -2.18 -14.46 17.44
N ASP A 16 -1.84 -14.67 16.17
CA ASP A 16 -0.48 -15.01 15.75
C ASP A 16 0.39 -13.75 15.66
N LYS A 17 1.52 -13.77 16.36
CA LYS A 17 2.56 -12.76 16.15
C LYS A 17 3.10 -12.94 14.73
N ILE A 18 3.43 -11.86 14.02
CA ILE A 18 4.06 -11.87 12.69
C ILE A 18 5.11 -10.76 12.61
N ARG A 19 6.13 -10.96 11.77
CA ARG A 19 7.14 -9.96 11.43
C ARG A 19 6.98 -9.55 9.98
N VAL A 20 6.88 -8.25 9.72
CA VAL A 20 6.77 -7.66 8.38
C VAL A 20 7.99 -6.77 8.14
N LEU A 21 8.81 -7.12 7.15
CA LEU A 21 9.98 -6.33 6.74
C LEU A 21 9.66 -5.56 5.46
N TYR A 22 9.83 -4.24 5.53
CA TYR A 22 9.76 -3.32 4.40
C TYR A 22 11.18 -2.89 4.03
N ALA A 23 11.62 -3.15 2.82
CA ALA A 23 12.97 -2.89 2.32
C ALA A 23 12.97 -2.05 1.04
N ASN A 24 14.15 -1.56 0.66
CA ASN A 24 14.35 -0.54 -0.37
C ASN A 24 13.75 0.83 0.03
N LEU A 25 14.07 1.29 1.25
CA LEU A 25 13.50 2.51 1.83
C LEU A 25 14.47 3.70 1.79
N LYS A 26 13.91 4.91 1.87
CA LYS A 26 14.57 6.19 2.15
C LYS A 26 13.71 7.00 3.12
N ASP A 27 14.26 8.08 3.69
CA ASP A 27 13.53 8.96 4.62
C ASP A 27 12.82 8.18 5.75
N ILE A 28 13.51 7.24 6.41
CA ILE A 28 12.94 6.45 7.53
C ILE A 28 12.62 7.40 8.68
N ARG A 29 11.38 7.35 9.17
CA ARG A 29 10.81 8.28 10.18
C ARG A 29 10.56 7.64 11.54
N VAL A 30 10.98 6.39 11.71
CA VAL A 30 10.71 5.60 12.91
C VAL A 30 12.00 5.13 13.56
N SER A 31 11.96 5.01 14.88
CA SER A 31 13.05 4.52 15.71
C SER A 31 12.83 3.09 16.17
N VAL A 32 13.91 2.41 16.57
CA VAL A 32 13.83 1.09 17.20
C VAL A 32 13.00 1.17 18.48
N GLY A 33 12.09 0.22 18.68
CA GLY A 33 11.17 0.17 19.82
C GLY A 33 9.94 1.08 19.69
N GLN A 34 9.87 1.93 18.66
CA GLN A 34 8.71 2.80 18.45
C GLN A 34 7.46 1.97 18.12
N VAL A 35 6.36 2.27 18.82
CA VAL A 35 5.04 1.76 18.47
C VAL A 35 4.51 2.55 17.28
N VAL A 36 3.99 1.83 16.28
CA VAL A 36 3.37 2.41 15.08
C VAL A 36 1.97 1.85 14.90
N SER A 37 1.08 2.70 14.37
CA SER A 37 -0.29 2.37 14.04
C SER A 37 -0.51 2.32 12.53
N THR A 38 -1.60 1.68 12.11
CA THR A 38 -2.00 1.68 10.69
C THR A 38 -2.23 3.12 10.21
N GLY A 39 -1.56 3.49 9.12
CA GLY A 39 -1.60 4.84 8.54
C GLY A 39 -0.35 5.68 8.84
N ASP A 40 0.48 5.26 9.79
CA ASP A 40 1.73 5.97 10.09
C ASP A 40 2.73 5.89 8.92
N VAL A 41 3.30 7.03 8.56
CA VAL A 41 4.35 7.09 7.53
C VAL A 41 5.68 6.66 8.15
N ILE A 42 6.04 5.39 7.95
CA ILE A 42 7.29 4.81 8.49
C ILE A 42 8.54 5.17 7.65
N ALA A 43 8.38 5.35 6.34
CA ALA A 43 9.45 5.68 5.39
C ALA A 43 8.87 6.03 4.00
N LYS A 44 9.72 6.36 3.04
CA LYS A 44 9.40 6.42 1.60
C LYS A 44 10.13 5.32 0.82
N SER A 45 9.62 4.94 -0.35
CA SER A 45 10.36 4.04 -1.25
C SER A 45 11.60 4.72 -1.83
N ARG A 46 12.71 3.98 -1.94
CA ARG A 46 13.94 4.38 -2.62
C ARG A 46 13.89 4.08 -4.13
N GLY A 47 12.72 4.04 -4.74
CA GLY A 47 12.54 3.86 -6.18
C GLY A 47 11.09 3.50 -6.51
N ASP A 48 10.92 2.68 -7.54
CA ASP A 48 9.59 2.29 -8.05
C ASP A 48 8.97 1.10 -7.28
N TYR A 49 9.69 0.52 -6.32
CA TYR A 49 9.22 -0.64 -5.57
C TYR A 49 9.68 -0.63 -4.11
N VAL A 50 8.87 -1.27 -3.27
CA VAL A 50 9.21 -1.67 -1.89
C VAL A 50 9.20 -3.19 -1.83
N LYS A 51 10.19 -3.78 -1.18
CA LYS A 51 10.20 -5.24 -0.94
C LYS A 51 9.54 -5.50 0.41
N VAL A 52 8.46 -6.28 0.40
CA VAL A 52 7.74 -6.69 1.62
C VAL A 52 7.97 -8.17 1.88
N VAL A 53 8.42 -8.52 3.08
CA VAL A 53 8.58 -9.91 3.53
C VAL A 53 7.75 -10.11 4.79
N ILE A 54 6.86 -11.10 4.79
CA ILE A 54 6.03 -11.46 5.95
C ILE A 54 6.52 -12.80 6.47
N GLN A 55 6.79 -12.86 7.77
CA GLN A 55 7.33 -14.03 8.46
C GLN A 55 6.50 -14.35 9.71
N ALA A 56 6.17 -15.63 9.89
CA ALA A 56 5.72 -16.13 11.20
C ALA A 56 6.92 -16.20 12.17
N PRO A 57 6.74 -15.92 13.47
CA PRO A 57 7.80 -15.93 14.45
C PRO A 57 8.21 -17.36 14.80
N LYS A 58 9.49 -17.61 14.55
CA LYS A 58 10.45 -18.46 15.28
C LYS A 58 10.21 -19.94 15.57
N ASP A 59 9.19 -20.62 15.05
CA ASP A 59 9.31 -22.08 14.91
C ASP A 59 9.97 -22.41 13.57
N ASN A 60 11.26 -22.05 13.39
CA ASN A 60 12.05 -22.47 12.24
C ASN A 60 12.88 -23.73 12.58
N PRO A 61 12.44 -24.95 12.19
CA PRO A 61 13.16 -26.19 12.51
C PRO A 61 14.48 -26.38 11.75
N TYR A 62 14.88 -25.44 10.86
CA TYR A 62 16.12 -25.53 10.09
C TYR A 62 16.93 -24.22 10.18
N PRO A 63 17.86 -24.09 11.16
CA PRO A 63 18.65 -22.88 11.38
C PRO A 63 19.61 -22.53 10.24
N GLN A 64 19.88 -23.47 9.33
CA GLN A 64 20.87 -23.34 8.24
C GLN A 64 20.22 -22.95 6.90
N PHE A 65 18.89 -22.94 6.84
CA PHE A 65 18.12 -22.50 5.68
C PHE A 65 17.20 -21.34 6.10
N PRO A 66 17.57 -20.09 5.83
CA PRO A 66 16.71 -18.97 6.18
C PRO A 66 15.52 -18.94 5.21
N LEU A 67 14.32 -18.83 5.81
CA LEU A 67 13.02 -18.47 5.21
C LEU A 67 12.03 -19.60 4.86
N LYS A 68 11.72 -20.50 5.81
CA LYS A 68 10.61 -21.47 5.64
C LYS A 68 9.20 -20.93 5.93
N TYR A 69 9.03 -19.64 6.29
CA TYR A 69 7.73 -19.04 6.59
C TYR A 69 7.49 -17.73 5.85
N VAL A 70 7.82 -17.67 4.55
CA VAL A 70 7.34 -16.56 3.72
C VAL A 70 5.88 -16.84 3.42
N ALA A 71 4.98 -16.33 4.26
CA ALA A 71 3.58 -16.25 3.88
C ALA A 71 3.52 -15.49 2.57
N HIS A 72 2.81 -16.00 1.56
CA HIS A 72 2.68 -15.28 0.29
C HIS A 72 2.08 -13.90 0.61
N PRO A 73 2.84 -12.79 0.49
CA PRO A 73 2.42 -11.50 1.03
C PRO A 73 1.12 -11.02 0.37
N ARG A 74 0.88 -11.51 -0.84
CA ARG A 74 -0.35 -11.41 -1.63
C ARG A 74 -1.64 -11.78 -0.88
N ARG A 75 -1.60 -12.73 0.07
CA ARG A 75 -2.79 -13.13 0.85
C ARG A 75 -3.10 -12.18 2.02
N HIS A 76 -2.16 -11.30 2.36
CA HIS A 76 -2.24 -10.42 3.51
C HIS A 76 -2.27 -8.94 3.13
N LEU A 77 -2.15 -8.62 1.83
CA LEU A 77 -2.18 -7.25 1.33
C LEU A 77 -3.58 -6.89 0.85
N THR A 78 -4.44 -6.58 1.82
CA THR A 78 -5.74 -5.96 1.58
C THR A 78 -5.57 -4.44 1.59
N LEU A 79 -6.19 -3.76 0.62
CA LEU A 79 -6.18 -2.32 0.47
C LEU A 79 -7.62 -1.79 0.62
N PRO A 80 -8.21 -1.85 1.84
CA PRO A 80 -9.62 -1.51 2.03
C PRO A 80 -9.93 -0.05 1.70
N ARG A 81 -8.91 0.81 1.72
CA ARG A 81 -9.00 2.25 1.45
C ARG A 81 -8.45 2.64 0.08
N LEU A 82 -8.26 1.65 -0.80
CA LEU A 82 -7.94 1.89 -2.20
C LEU A 82 -9.12 2.56 -2.90
N ARG A 83 -8.82 3.65 -3.59
CA ARG A 83 -9.71 4.33 -4.52
C ARG A 83 -9.07 4.39 -5.90
N LEU A 84 -9.91 4.43 -6.91
CA LEU A 84 -9.51 4.57 -8.30
C LEU A 84 -10.00 5.92 -8.79
N ARG A 85 -9.10 6.70 -9.37
CA ARG A 85 -9.42 8.02 -9.91
C ARG A 85 -9.24 8.00 -11.43
N PRO A 86 -10.23 8.44 -12.21
CA PRO A 86 -10.06 8.62 -13.64
C PRO A 86 -8.95 9.63 -13.95
N THR A 87 -8.21 9.39 -15.03
CA THR A 87 -7.20 10.33 -15.54
C THR A 87 -7.80 11.41 -16.41
N ASP A 88 -8.97 11.14 -17.00
CA ASP A 88 -9.67 12.00 -17.95
C ASP A 88 -11.13 12.24 -17.52
N ASN A 89 -11.74 13.26 -18.09
CA ASN A 89 -13.16 13.54 -17.91
C ASN A 89 -14.04 12.65 -18.79
N ARG A 90 -15.26 12.38 -18.33
CA ARG A 90 -16.26 11.56 -19.03
C ARG A 90 -15.77 10.16 -19.41
N LEU A 91 -14.96 9.53 -18.55
CA LEU A 91 -14.61 8.12 -18.68
C LEU A 91 -15.89 7.28 -18.63
N ARG A 92 -16.08 6.41 -19.63
CA ARG A 92 -17.27 5.57 -19.76
C ARG A 92 -17.17 4.36 -18.85
N LEU A 93 -18.17 4.19 -17.99
CA LEU A 93 -18.41 2.95 -17.25
C LEU A 93 -19.24 2.02 -18.13
N ARG A 94 -18.91 0.72 -18.13
CA ARG A 94 -19.51 -0.26 -19.04
C ARG A 94 -20.05 -1.48 -18.32
N ARG A 95 -21.06 -2.13 -18.90
CA ARG A 95 -21.64 -3.36 -18.34
C ARG A 95 -20.71 -4.57 -18.44
N GLU A 96 -19.82 -4.58 -19.43
CA GLU A 96 -18.85 -5.64 -19.67
C GLU A 96 -17.44 -5.08 -19.93
N PRO A 97 -16.37 -5.87 -19.74
CA PRO A 97 -14.98 -5.44 -19.91
C PRO A 97 -14.55 -5.39 -21.40
N ASN A 98 -15.28 -4.64 -22.22
CA ASN A 98 -14.96 -4.40 -23.63
C ASN A 98 -15.46 -3.03 -24.11
N THR A 99 -14.97 -2.54 -25.25
CA THR A 99 -15.30 -1.21 -25.78
C THR A 99 -16.65 -1.13 -26.48
N ASP A 100 -17.30 -2.26 -26.72
CA ASP A 100 -18.53 -2.34 -27.51
C ASP A 100 -19.76 -2.50 -26.61
N SER A 101 -19.53 -2.81 -25.33
CA SER A 101 -20.53 -2.97 -24.28
C SER A 101 -21.32 -1.69 -24.03
N GLU A 102 -22.57 -1.85 -23.60
CA GLU A 102 -23.43 -0.77 -23.14
C GLU A 102 -22.73 0.13 -22.11
N VAL A 103 -22.88 1.44 -22.30
CA VAL A 103 -22.37 2.45 -21.37
C VAL A 103 -23.37 2.60 -20.22
N ALA A 104 -22.97 2.16 -19.03
CA ALA A 104 -23.77 2.26 -17.81
C ALA A 104 -23.72 3.67 -17.19
N GLY A 105 -22.71 4.47 -17.51
CA GLY A 105 -22.54 5.82 -16.98
C GLY A 105 -21.22 6.47 -17.37
N PHE A 106 -20.96 7.67 -16.83
CA PHE A 106 -19.73 8.43 -17.07
C PHE A 106 -19.16 8.91 -15.75
N VAL A 107 -17.84 9.02 -15.64
CA VAL A 107 -17.16 9.53 -14.45
C VAL A 107 -16.07 10.53 -14.86
N ASN A 108 -15.78 11.47 -13.98
CA ASN A 108 -14.84 12.56 -14.21
C ASN A 108 -13.55 12.37 -13.42
N GLN A 109 -12.52 13.14 -13.78
CA GLN A 109 -11.18 13.04 -13.16
C GLN A 109 -11.16 13.34 -11.65
N TRP A 110 -12.20 13.97 -11.12
CA TRP A 110 -12.34 14.29 -9.69
C TRP A 110 -13.09 13.23 -8.91
N ASP A 111 -13.75 12.31 -9.60
CA ASP A 111 -14.54 11.26 -8.97
C ASP A 111 -13.60 10.18 -8.40
N GLN A 112 -13.99 9.66 -7.23
CA GLN A 112 -13.29 8.55 -6.59
C GLN A 112 -14.16 7.32 -6.67
N LEU A 113 -13.69 6.32 -7.40
CA LEU A 113 -14.36 5.04 -7.57
C LEU A 113 -13.88 4.07 -6.53
N GLU A 114 -14.82 3.32 -5.98
CA GLU A 114 -14.55 2.18 -5.13
C GLU A 114 -14.58 0.90 -5.98
N THR A 115 -13.67 -0.02 -5.65
CA THR A 115 -13.59 -1.33 -6.29
C THR A 115 -14.04 -2.40 -5.28
N PRO A 116 -14.87 -3.38 -5.68
CA PRO A 116 -15.16 -4.54 -4.83
C PRO A 116 -13.90 -5.38 -4.56
N ASP A 117 -12.91 -5.30 -5.45
CA ASP A 117 -11.62 -5.97 -5.31
C ASP A 117 -10.67 -5.11 -4.48
N HIS A 118 -10.68 -5.25 -3.16
CA HIS A 118 -9.78 -4.54 -2.24
C HIS A 118 -8.38 -5.16 -2.17
N ASP A 119 -7.84 -5.68 -3.28
CA ASP A 119 -6.53 -6.35 -3.27
C ASP A 119 -5.53 -5.78 -4.29
N TYR A 120 -4.27 -6.18 -4.10
CA TYR A 120 -3.13 -5.74 -4.91
C TYR A 120 -3.21 -6.07 -6.41
N ARG A 121 -4.06 -7.01 -6.85
CA ARG A 121 -4.31 -7.34 -8.26
C ARG A 121 -4.91 -6.15 -8.98
N VAL A 122 -5.72 -5.32 -8.31
CA VAL A 122 -6.21 -4.08 -8.92
C VAL A 122 -5.05 -3.17 -9.29
N LEU A 123 -4.08 -2.98 -8.39
CA LEU A 123 -2.88 -2.18 -8.67
C LEU A 123 -2.05 -2.72 -9.84
N LYS A 124 -2.11 -4.03 -10.12
CA LYS A 124 -1.44 -4.61 -11.29
C LYS A 124 -2.14 -4.28 -12.60
N LEU A 125 -3.44 -3.97 -12.57
CA LEU A 125 -4.23 -3.68 -13.77
C LEU A 125 -4.26 -2.18 -14.07
N VAL A 126 -4.24 -1.34 -13.04
CA VAL A 126 -4.24 0.13 -13.16
C VAL A 126 -3.16 0.60 -14.14
N GLY A 127 -3.53 1.48 -15.06
CA GLY A 127 -2.65 2.02 -16.10
C GLY A 127 -2.35 1.07 -17.25
N ARG A 128 -2.86 -0.17 -17.27
CA ARG A 128 -2.58 -1.13 -18.36
C ARG A 128 -3.63 -1.08 -19.46
N GLU A 129 -3.16 -0.90 -20.69
CA GLU A 129 -4.00 -0.95 -21.89
C GLU A 129 -4.68 -2.31 -22.06
N GLY A 130 -5.92 -2.27 -22.57
CA GLY A 130 -6.75 -3.46 -22.80
C GLY A 130 -7.20 -4.19 -21.53
N LYS A 131 -6.92 -3.65 -20.33
CA LYS A 131 -7.39 -4.20 -19.05
C LYS A 131 -8.56 -3.40 -18.50
N TRP A 132 -9.39 -4.08 -17.73
CA TRP A 132 -10.61 -3.54 -17.15
C TRP A 132 -10.64 -3.83 -15.66
N ILE A 133 -11.17 -2.89 -14.89
CA ILE A 133 -11.31 -3.00 -13.44
C ILE A 133 -12.78 -2.88 -13.09
N ARG A 134 -13.24 -3.75 -12.18
CA ARG A 134 -14.58 -3.69 -11.59
C ARG A 134 -14.64 -2.53 -10.62
N VAL A 135 -15.72 -1.76 -10.69
CA VAL A 135 -16.00 -0.64 -9.81
C VAL A 135 -17.47 -0.64 -9.42
N TYR A 136 -17.79 -0.14 -8.24
CA TYR A 136 -19.16 0.16 -7.89
C TYR A 136 -19.67 1.31 -8.75
N ASN A 137 -20.88 1.18 -9.26
CA ASN A 137 -21.55 2.21 -10.02
C ASN A 137 -21.93 3.36 -9.08
N PRO A 138 -21.41 4.58 -9.29
CA PRO A 138 -21.74 5.72 -8.42
C PRO A 138 -23.20 6.18 -8.58
N TYR A 139 -23.89 5.77 -9.65
CA TYR A 139 -25.27 6.15 -9.95
C TYR A 139 -26.31 5.12 -9.53
N ALA A 140 -25.88 3.88 -9.24
CA ALA A 140 -26.76 2.79 -8.87
C ALA A 140 -26.14 1.97 -7.73
N THR A 141 -26.70 2.12 -6.53
CA THR A 141 -26.19 1.48 -5.32
C THR A 141 -26.09 -0.04 -5.49
N GLY A 142 -24.90 -0.59 -5.25
CA GLY A 142 -24.64 -2.04 -5.27
C GLY A 142 -24.44 -2.65 -6.67
N ASP A 143 -24.59 -1.86 -7.73
CA ASP A 143 -24.33 -2.29 -9.11
C ASP A 143 -22.82 -2.26 -9.40
N ILE A 144 -22.32 -3.30 -10.09
CA ILE A 144 -20.89 -3.43 -10.44
C ILE A 144 -20.74 -3.25 -11.95
N VAL A 145 -19.89 -2.30 -12.32
CA VAL A 145 -19.59 -1.96 -13.71
C VAL A 145 -18.09 -2.00 -13.95
N TYR A 146 -17.67 -1.93 -15.21
CA TYR A 146 -16.29 -2.00 -15.64
C TYR A 146 -15.79 -0.64 -16.09
N ALA A 147 -14.60 -0.28 -15.63
CA ALA A 147 -13.86 0.89 -16.07
C ALA A 147 -12.56 0.45 -16.75
N ALA A 148 -12.20 1.12 -17.84
CA ALA A 148 -10.97 0.86 -18.58
C ALA A 148 -9.76 1.22 -17.70
N ALA A 149 -8.88 0.25 -17.44
CA ALA A 149 -7.83 0.38 -16.45
C ALA A 149 -6.75 1.39 -16.83
N TRP A 150 -6.51 1.59 -18.13
CA TRP A 150 -5.53 2.56 -18.64
C TRP A 150 -5.93 4.02 -18.44
N TYR A 151 -7.21 4.29 -18.14
CA TYR A 151 -7.69 5.61 -17.76
C TYR A 151 -7.85 5.78 -16.25
N LEU A 152 -7.26 4.88 -15.44
CA LEU A 152 -7.36 4.92 -13.99
C LEU A 152 -5.99 5.10 -13.36
N LYS A 153 -5.99 5.78 -12.21
CA LYS A 153 -4.88 5.84 -11.26
C LYS A 153 -5.35 5.35 -9.90
N ALA A 154 -4.49 4.60 -9.21
CA ALA A 154 -4.71 4.22 -7.83
C ALA A 154 -4.42 5.42 -6.91
N VAL A 155 -5.30 5.64 -5.95
CA VAL A 155 -5.15 6.64 -4.90
C VAL A 155 -5.51 5.96 -3.58
N SER A 156 -4.68 6.08 -2.56
CA SER A 156 -5.08 5.68 -1.21
C SER A 156 -5.77 6.85 -0.51
N LEU A 157 -6.87 6.61 0.21
CA LEU A 157 -7.41 7.64 1.12
C LEU A 157 -6.48 7.93 2.30
N ASP A 158 -5.51 7.05 2.53
CA ASP A 158 -4.44 7.23 3.52
C ASP A 158 -3.18 7.83 2.88
N ASP A 159 -3.16 8.00 1.56
CA ASP A 159 -2.11 8.82 0.97
C ASP A 159 -2.27 10.21 1.61
N PRO A 160 -1.18 10.81 2.13
CA PRO A 160 -1.25 12.17 2.61
C PRO A 160 -1.85 12.97 1.47
N LYS A 161 -2.98 13.67 1.75
CA LYS A 161 -3.59 14.62 0.81
C LYS A 161 -2.41 15.35 0.18
N GLN A 162 -2.27 15.30 -1.15
CA GLN A 162 -1.18 16.00 -1.82
C GLN A 162 -1.32 17.47 -1.42
N GLY A 163 -0.63 17.84 -0.35
CA GLY A 163 -0.60 19.16 0.17
C GLY A 163 0.15 19.91 -0.90
N ASN A 164 -0.59 20.74 -1.65
CA ASN A 164 -0.14 22.07 -1.98
C ASN A 164 1.00 22.45 -1.03
N THR A 165 2.24 22.41 -1.54
CA THR A 165 3.45 22.66 -0.76
C THR A 165 3.37 24.06 -0.18
N ARG A 166 2.75 24.18 1.00
CA ARG A 166 2.80 25.37 1.81
C ARG A 166 3.89 25.12 2.83
N HIS A 167 4.87 26.00 2.72
CA HIS A 167 5.95 26.31 3.64
C HIS A 167 5.62 25.92 5.10
N PRO A 168 6.57 25.30 5.84
CA PRO A 168 6.29 24.80 7.18
C PRO A 168 6.09 25.97 8.14
N ASP A 169 4.85 26.21 8.58
CA ASP A 169 4.61 26.86 9.87
C ASP A 169 4.38 25.76 10.92
N THR A 170 5.33 25.69 11.83
CA THR A 170 5.34 24.85 13.02
C THR A 170 4.17 25.22 13.93
N ARG A 171 3.14 24.35 13.98
CA ARG A 171 2.31 24.01 15.15
C ARG A 171 1.06 23.24 14.68
N ASP A 172 1.18 21.93 14.53
CA ASP A 172 0.00 21.06 14.63
C ASP A 172 0.40 19.81 15.42
N GLU A 173 -0.10 19.78 16.65
CA GLU A 173 0.04 18.70 17.61
C GLU A 173 -0.81 17.48 17.16
N PRO A 174 -0.31 16.24 17.22
CA PRO A 174 -1.07 15.09 16.74
C PRO A 174 -2.24 14.75 17.68
N ARG A 175 -3.46 14.72 17.12
CA ARG A 175 -4.64 14.15 17.78
C ARG A 175 -4.55 12.62 17.82
N PRO A 176 -4.93 11.96 18.93
CA PRO A 176 -4.93 10.51 19.01
C PRO A 176 -6.13 9.93 18.25
N LEU A 177 -5.89 8.94 17.39
CA LEU A 177 -6.93 8.13 16.76
C LEU A 177 -6.99 6.74 17.40
N SER A 178 -8.21 6.38 17.76
CA SER A 178 -8.71 5.19 18.47
C SER A 178 -8.19 3.84 17.96
N SER A 179 -7.84 2.98 18.94
CA SER A 179 -7.52 1.54 18.94
C SER A 179 -7.39 0.82 17.58
N ALA A 180 -6.16 0.66 17.11
CA ALA A 180 -5.76 -0.38 16.18
C ALA A 180 -4.45 -1.00 16.67
N GLY A 181 -4.38 -2.33 16.69
CA GLY A 181 -3.37 -3.12 17.40
C GLY A 181 -1.93 -2.60 17.24
N ASP A 182 -1.36 -2.19 18.36
CA ASP A 182 -0.01 -1.65 18.48
C ASP A 182 1.02 -2.63 17.92
N ALA A 183 1.88 -2.12 17.03
CA ALA A 183 2.98 -2.87 16.46
C ALA A 183 4.31 -2.21 16.80
N ILE A 184 5.33 -3.00 17.13
CA ILE A 184 6.63 -2.49 17.58
C ILE A 184 7.64 -2.60 16.42
N CYS A 185 8.34 -1.50 16.16
CA CYS A 185 9.37 -1.40 15.12
C CYS A 185 10.75 -1.89 15.59
N ASP A 186 11.40 -2.71 14.77
CA ASP A 186 12.84 -2.95 14.75
C ASP A 186 13.41 -2.30 13.48
N ALA A 187 14.07 -1.14 13.61
CA ALA A 187 14.70 -0.44 12.49
C ALA A 187 16.22 -0.72 12.44
N ALA A 188 16.76 -1.00 11.26
CA ALA A 188 18.21 -1.01 11.06
C ALA A 188 18.57 -0.25 9.78
N ALA A 189 19.27 0.85 9.94
CA ALA A 189 19.97 1.51 8.85
C ALA A 189 21.38 0.90 8.77
N LEU A 190 21.69 0.19 7.69
CA LEU A 190 23.08 -0.16 7.38
C LEU A 190 23.81 1.13 6.97
N SER A 191 24.34 1.84 7.95
CA SER A 191 25.40 2.82 7.76
C SER A 191 26.64 2.06 7.28
N GLY A 192 27.24 2.50 6.18
CA GLY A 192 28.42 1.88 5.60
C GLY A 192 29.52 1.66 6.65
N LEU A 193 30.15 0.48 6.57
CA LEU A 193 31.33 0.13 7.34
C LEU A 193 32.37 1.25 7.23
N GLY A 194 32.81 1.75 8.39
CA GLY A 194 34.14 2.34 8.49
C GLY A 194 35.20 1.30 8.16
N ALA A 195 36.28 1.76 7.55
CA ALA A 195 37.54 1.04 7.49
C ALA A 195 38.63 1.94 8.12
N PRO A 196 39.69 1.33 8.66
CA PRO A 196 40.35 1.78 9.88
C PRO A 196 41.47 2.80 9.64
N ALA A 197 41.90 3.40 10.76
CA ALA A 197 43.14 4.13 10.87
C ALA A 197 44.34 3.29 10.41
N VAL A 198 45.24 3.92 9.67
CA VAL A 198 46.69 3.65 9.65
C VAL A 198 47.38 4.98 9.88
#